data_AF-A0A9W5R6V9-F1
#
_entry.id   AF-A0A9W5R6V9-F1
#
_cell.length_a   1.000
_cell.length_b   1.000
_cell.length_c   1.000
_cell.angle_alpha   90.00
_cell.angle_beta   90.00
_cell.angle_gamma   90.00
#
_symmetry.space_group_name_H-M   'P 1'
#
loop_
_entity.id
_entity.type
_entity.pdbx_description
1 polymer ?
#
loop_
_entity_poly.entity_id
_entity_poly.type
_entity_poly.pdbx_seq_one_letter_code
_entity_poly.pdbx_strand_id
1 'polypeptide(L)'
;MKKVVRYSLVSTLLVSSFLVGCAKEKTATKPKDEKKVLQLLETGEIPSLNSGKVTDAVSFNVLNNVMEGLFRLSKNDEVIEAGAQKYEVSKDGKTYTFQLRDAKWSNGEPVTAHDYVYAWKQLVNPDTASQYAYIAYDVKNAEKINKKQLGLDELGVKAKDDKTFVVELEHPVPYFTKLLILPSFYPINEKYAKEQGDKYGLEANKAVYNGPFTLSEWKHEASFTMKKNDKYWDKKEVKLDEVNYQIVKEISTAVNLYETDKVDRAVISTEFVDKYKNNKELKQYTDPVMYFFRFNENVPILKNKNARLALSTVFDKKGLADSFLNDGSVAANYYVPKGFLKGPDKKDFRSTAGEFNKTNVKQAKEYWEKAKQETGTNEVTLELLNYDLENFKKVGEYIKEQLEKNLPGLKVNVKLQPHTQKLALEKKKEYEMSLSRWLPDYPDPMTYLEVFLSGSSVNNTEYANPEYDALIKKIKTELGNDEKARWKAMQDAEKMLLDDAVIAPVFQRGLSYLQKPYVKDLYVHQFGPATSLKWADVQK
;
A
#
# COMPACT_ATOMS: atom_id res chain seq x y z
N MET A 1 90.51 34.77 -35.42
CA MET A 1 91.89 34.50 -34.98
C MET A 1 92.01 33.07 -34.48
N LYS A 2 92.81 32.26 -35.17
CA LYS A 2 93.65 31.11 -34.76
C LYS A 2 93.25 30.17 -33.59
N LYS A 3 93.35 28.86 -33.91
CA LYS A 3 93.71 27.65 -33.10
C LYS A 3 92.57 27.07 -32.24
N VAL A 4 92.06 25.85 -32.46
CA VAL A 4 92.66 24.48 -32.53
C VAL A 4 93.45 24.12 -31.28
N VAL A 5 93.01 23.10 -30.52
CA VAL A 5 93.70 21.81 -30.27
C VAL A 5 92.88 20.93 -29.31
N ARG A 6 92.80 19.65 -29.67
CA ARG A 6 92.17 18.48 -29.04
C ARG A 6 93.03 17.90 -27.89
N TYR A 7 92.51 16.86 -27.23
CA TYR A 7 93.13 15.57 -26.80
C TYR A 7 92.38 15.11 -25.53
N SER A 8 91.93 13.87 -25.31
CA SER A 8 92.36 12.55 -25.79
C SER A 8 91.35 11.44 -25.44
N LEU A 9 91.20 10.50 -26.39
CA LEU A 9 91.25 9.02 -26.27
C LEU A 9 90.39 8.26 -25.22
N VAL A 10 89.47 7.39 -25.68
CA VAL A 10 89.63 5.91 -25.88
C VAL A 10 89.55 5.12 -24.57
N SER A 11 88.45 4.38 -24.36
CA SER A 11 88.41 2.94 -24.64
C SER A 11 87.13 2.30 -24.08
N THR A 12 86.51 1.51 -24.93
CA THR A 12 85.38 0.62 -24.69
C THR A 12 85.75 -0.49 -23.71
N LEU A 13 84.93 -0.73 -22.69
CA LEU A 13 84.78 -2.07 -22.12
C LEU A 13 83.33 -2.26 -21.64
N LEU A 14 82.60 -3.08 -22.40
CA LEU A 14 81.35 -3.71 -21.99
C LEU A 14 81.64 -4.66 -20.83
N VAL A 15 80.88 -4.55 -19.73
CA VAL A 15 80.30 -5.71 -19.01
C VAL A 15 78.95 -5.30 -18.40
N SER A 16 77.90 -5.77 -19.06
CA SER A 16 76.71 -6.44 -18.53
C SER A 16 76.09 -6.01 -17.18
N SER A 17 74.83 -5.58 -17.32
CA SER A 17 73.64 -5.99 -16.55
C SER A 17 73.50 -5.60 -15.08
N PHE A 18 72.62 -4.61 -14.81
CA PHE A 18 71.44 -4.79 -13.95
C PHE A 18 70.30 -3.86 -14.40
N LEU A 19 69.13 -4.46 -14.62
CA LEU A 19 67.86 -3.82 -14.96
C LEU A 19 67.35 -2.97 -13.79
N VAL A 20 67.13 -1.67 -14.02
CA VAL A 20 66.14 -0.89 -13.25
C VAL A 20 65.33 -0.06 -14.25
N GLY A 21 64.17 -0.61 -14.63
CA GLY A 21 63.15 0.12 -15.37
C GLY A 21 62.52 1.17 -14.45
N CYS A 22 62.55 2.43 -14.88
CA CYS A 22 61.78 3.50 -14.25
C CYS A 22 60.28 3.25 -14.46
N ALA A 23 59.60 2.81 -13.40
CA ALA A 23 58.15 2.75 -13.35
C ALA A 23 57.59 4.18 -13.26
N LYS A 24 56.80 4.58 -14.26
CA LYS A 24 55.85 5.69 -14.13
C LYS A 24 54.83 5.30 -13.06
N GLU A 25 54.84 5.98 -11.92
CA GLU A 25 53.73 5.95 -10.97
C GLU A 25 52.47 6.45 -11.69
N LYS A 26 51.58 5.51 -12.03
CA LYS A 26 50.18 5.81 -12.25
C LYS A 26 49.58 6.05 -10.87
N THR A 27 49.44 7.31 -10.47
CA THR A 27 48.51 7.69 -9.40
C THR A 27 47.11 7.31 -9.86
N ALA A 28 46.65 6.14 -9.42
CA ALA A 28 45.27 5.71 -9.58
C ALA A 28 44.40 6.60 -8.68
N THR A 29 43.88 7.70 -9.23
CA THR A 29 42.69 8.33 -8.68
C THR A 29 41.59 7.28 -8.68
N LYS A 30 41.22 6.78 -7.49
CA LYS A 30 39.99 5.99 -7.33
C LYS A 30 38.85 6.75 -8.01
N PRO A 31 38.00 6.10 -8.83
CA PRO A 31 36.76 6.71 -9.27
C PRO A 31 36.03 7.22 -8.03
N LYS A 32 35.63 8.49 -8.04
CA LYS A 32 34.73 9.01 -7.01
C LYS A 32 33.43 8.24 -7.22
N ASP A 33 33.04 7.39 -6.25
CA ASP A 33 31.80 6.62 -6.34
C ASP A 33 30.67 7.58 -6.71
N GLU A 34 30.10 7.41 -7.89
CA GLU A 34 29.04 8.26 -8.38
C GLU A 34 27.80 8.03 -7.50
N LYS A 35 27.19 9.12 -7.02
CA LYS A 35 26.06 9.06 -6.09
C LYS A 35 24.93 8.24 -6.72
N LYS A 36 24.49 7.18 -6.03
CA LYS A 36 23.39 6.32 -6.47
C LYS A 36 22.06 6.99 -6.14
N VAL A 37 21.50 7.68 -7.12
CA VAL A 37 20.22 8.41 -7.01
C VAL A 37 19.16 7.74 -7.86
N LEU A 38 18.02 7.44 -7.24
CA LEU A 38 16.81 6.95 -7.91
C LEU A 38 15.76 8.07 -8.00
N GLN A 39 15.20 8.27 -9.19
CA GLN A 39 14.17 9.28 -9.49
C GLN A 39 12.82 8.60 -9.72
N LEU A 40 11.86 8.86 -8.84
CA LEU A 40 10.54 8.24 -8.84
C LEU A 40 9.42 9.29 -8.91
N LEU A 41 8.21 8.80 -9.15
CA LEU A 41 6.98 9.58 -9.14
C LEU A 41 6.06 9.09 -8.02
N GLU A 42 5.29 10.02 -7.49
CA GLU A 42 4.12 9.74 -6.64
C GLU A 42 2.92 10.52 -7.19
N THR A 43 1.71 10.07 -6.87
CA THR A 43 0.47 10.66 -7.41
C THR A 43 -0.23 11.64 -6.48
N GLY A 44 0.27 11.77 -5.25
CA GLY A 44 -0.31 12.65 -4.24
C GLY A 44 0.68 13.06 -3.17
N GLU A 45 0.28 14.09 -2.43
CA GLU A 45 0.95 14.58 -1.23
C GLU A 45 0.91 13.54 -0.09
N ILE A 46 1.90 13.58 0.82
CA ILE A 46 1.95 12.73 2.02
C ILE A 46 0.97 13.31 3.07
N PRO A 47 -0.12 12.62 3.45
CA PRO A 47 -1.03 13.19 4.44
C PRO A 47 -0.45 13.29 5.86
N SER A 48 0.34 12.30 6.29
CA SER A 48 0.96 12.29 7.62
C SER A 48 2.08 11.23 7.72
N LEU A 49 3.07 11.51 8.57
CA LEU A 49 4.10 10.54 8.98
C LEU A 49 3.91 10.03 10.42
N ASN A 50 2.77 10.33 11.05
CA ASN A 50 2.45 9.77 12.35
C ASN A 50 1.81 8.37 12.19
N SER A 51 2.55 7.30 12.49
CA SER A 51 2.08 5.91 12.39
C SER A 51 0.76 5.66 13.12
N GLY A 52 0.49 6.34 14.23
CA GLY A 52 -0.78 6.21 14.96
C GLY A 52 -2.00 6.77 14.22
N LYS A 53 -1.81 7.56 13.16
CA LYS A 53 -2.87 8.31 12.44
C LYS A 53 -2.96 7.99 10.94
N VAL A 54 -2.03 7.25 10.35
CA VAL A 54 -1.98 7.01 8.90
C VAL A 54 -3.05 6.02 8.43
N THR A 55 -3.57 6.26 7.23
CA THR A 55 -4.70 5.48 6.67
C THR A 55 -4.63 5.30 5.16
N ASP A 56 -3.55 5.75 4.52
CA ASP A 56 -3.47 5.87 3.06
C ASP A 56 -2.16 5.27 2.50
N ALA A 57 -2.21 4.92 1.22
CA ALA A 57 -1.12 4.23 0.55
C ALA A 57 0.16 5.07 0.40
N VAL A 58 0.04 6.41 0.27
CA VAL A 58 1.21 7.29 0.11
C VAL A 58 1.97 7.37 1.42
N SER A 59 1.28 7.65 2.53
CA SER A 59 1.87 7.61 3.87
C SER A 59 2.49 6.24 4.17
N PHE A 60 1.79 5.15 3.84
CA PHE A 60 2.30 3.80 4.08
C PHE A 60 3.59 3.52 3.30
N ASN A 61 3.63 3.91 2.02
CA ASN A 61 4.78 3.73 1.17
C ASN A 61 5.99 4.53 1.68
N VAL A 62 5.78 5.79 2.10
CA VAL A 62 6.86 6.62 2.67
C VAL A 62 7.34 6.04 3.99
N LEU A 63 6.42 5.74 4.92
CA LEU A 63 6.76 5.18 6.24
C LEU A 63 7.51 3.84 6.12
N ASN A 64 7.16 2.95 5.20
CA ASN A 64 7.89 1.69 4.99
C ASN A 64 9.36 1.88 4.61
N ASN A 65 9.70 3.04 4.05
CA ASN A 65 11.06 3.34 3.61
C ASN A 65 11.83 4.24 4.59
N VAL A 66 11.15 5.00 5.45
CA VAL A 66 11.79 5.86 6.46
C VAL A 66 11.67 5.35 7.89
N MET A 67 10.81 4.37 8.13
CA MET A 67 10.60 3.70 9.41
C MET A 67 10.75 2.19 9.25
N GLU A 68 10.77 1.46 10.35
CA GLU A 68 10.74 0.00 10.37
C GLU A 68 9.96 -0.52 11.60
N GLY A 69 9.00 -1.42 11.35
CA GLY A 69 8.21 -2.11 12.37
C GLY A 69 8.89 -3.33 12.96
N LEU A 70 8.13 -4.19 13.64
CA LEU A 70 8.63 -5.48 14.15
C LEU A 70 9.00 -6.43 13.01
N PHE A 71 8.21 -6.41 11.94
CA PHE A 71 8.38 -7.20 10.72
C PHE A 71 8.37 -6.31 9.48
N ARG A 72 8.82 -6.87 8.36
CA ARG A 72 8.69 -6.28 7.04
C ARG A 72 8.57 -7.35 5.97
N LEU A 73 8.26 -6.95 4.75
CA LEU A 73 8.27 -7.86 3.61
C LEU A 73 9.68 -8.04 3.05
N SER A 74 9.98 -9.28 2.69
CA SER A 74 11.19 -9.70 1.97
C SER A 74 11.11 -9.34 0.48
N LYS A 75 12.15 -9.69 -0.26
CA LYS A 75 12.21 -9.56 -1.74
C LYS A 75 11.14 -10.38 -2.47
N ASN A 76 10.53 -11.36 -1.79
CA ASN A 76 9.56 -12.31 -2.33
C ASN A 76 8.21 -12.25 -1.59
N ASP A 77 7.86 -11.11 -0.97
CA ASP A 77 6.64 -10.92 -0.19
C ASP A 77 6.48 -11.86 1.02
N GLU A 78 7.59 -12.39 1.56
CA GLU A 78 7.58 -13.13 2.81
C GLU A 78 7.69 -12.17 4.00
N VAL A 79 6.90 -12.41 5.05
CA VAL A 79 6.99 -11.65 6.29
C VAL A 79 8.20 -12.11 7.08
N ILE A 80 9.17 -11.22 7.27
CA ILE A 80 10.45 -11.49 7.94
C ILE A 80 10.66 -10.53 9.12
N GLU A 81 11.42 -10.98 10.12
CA GLU A 81 11.78 -10.16 11.28
C GLU A 81 12.59 -8.92 10.85
N ALA A 82 12.20 -7.75 11.36
CA ALA A 82 12.78 -6.46 11.04
C ALA A 82 13.31 -5.78 12.32
N GLY A 83 12.55 -4.91 12.97
CA GLY A 83 12.90 -4.36 14.29
C GLY A 83 12.94 -5.42 15.40
N ALA A 84 12.19 -6.52 15.24
CA ALA A 84 12.35 -7.71 16.07
C ALA A 84 13.58 -8.52 15.63
N GLN A 85 14.32 -9.08 16.58
CA GLN A 85 15.36 -10.07 16.34
C GLN A 85 14.80 -11.49 16.31
N LYS A 86 13.87 -11.78 17.23
CA LYS A 86 13.14 -13.05 17.35
C LYS A 86 11.87 -12.82 18.16
N TYR A 87 10.96 -13.80 18.14
CA TYR A 87 9.76 -13.78 18.97
C TYR A 87 9.34 -15.18 19.40
N GLU A 88 8.57 -15.24 20.47
CA GLU A 88 7.99 -16.46 21.01
C GLU A 88 6.46 -16.29 21.11
N VAL A 89 5.73 -17.36 20.80
CA VAL A 89 4.26 -17.41 20.92
C VAL A 89 3.90 -18.39 22.03
N SER A 90 3.01 -17.99 22.94
CA SER A 90 2.50 -18.86 24.00
C SER A 90 1.75 -20.07 23.44
N LYS A 91 1.62 -21.13 24.25
CA LYS A 91 0.95 -22.38 23.84
C LYS A 91 -0.51 -22.19 23.42
N ASP A 92 -1.20 -21.20 24.00
CA ASP A 92 -2.58 -20.86 23.67
C ASP A 92 -2.68 -19.91 22.46
N GLY A 93 -1.58 -19.49 21.86
CA GLY A 93 -1.54 -18.61 20.68
C GLY A 93 -1.89 -17.15 20.95
N LYS A 94 -2.01 -16.74 22.22
CA LYS A 94 -2.53 -15.41 22.60
C LYS A 94 -1.47 -14.42 23.07
N THR A 95 -0.26 -14.86 23.42
CA THR A 95 0.80 -13.97 23.91
C THR A 95 2.00 -14.06 22.98
N TYR A 96 2.41 -12.92 22.46
CA TYR A 96 3.61 -12.76 21.64
C TYR A 96 4.65 -11.99 22.45
N THR A 97 5.85 -12.56 22.58
CA THR A 97 6.99 -11.90 23.23
C THR A 97 8.06 -11.65 22.19
N PHE A 98 8.28 -10.38 21.86
CA PHE A 98 9.27 -9.92 20.89
C PHE A 98 10.55 -9.48 21.60
N GLN A 99 11.68 -9.98 21.11
CA GLN A 99 13.00 -9.47 21.46
C GLN A 99 13.46 -8.50 20.39
N LEU A 100 13.67 -7.24 20.74
CA LEU A 100 14.01 -6.16 19.81
C LEU A 100 15.50 -6.13 19.48
N ARG A 101 15.82 -5.70 18.26
CA ARG A 101 17.21 -5.47 17.84
C ARG A 101 17.83 -4.28 18.56
N ASP A 102 19.16 -4.24 18.53
CA ASP A 102 19.89 -3.01 18.82
C ASP A 102 19.79 -2.05 17.63
N ALA A 103 18.66 -1.35 17.54
CA ALA A 103 18.35 -0.35 16.52
C ALA A 103 18.36 1.06 17.11
N LYS A 104 18.57 2.06 16.26
CA LYS A 104 18.62 3.48 16.62
C LYS A 104 17.67 4.31 15.76
N TRP A 105 17.10 5.32 16.38
CA TRP A 105 16.45 6.44 15.73
C TRP A 105 17.49 7.32 15.00
N SER A 106 17.03 8.10 14.01
CA SER A 106 17.87 9.02 13.23
C SER A 106 18.45 10.15 14.07
N ASN A 107 17.88 10.45 15.23
CA ASN A 107 18.45 11.36 16.22
C ASN A 107 19.59 10.71 17.05
N GLY A 108 19.73 9.38 17.02
CA GLY A 108 20.76 8.60 17.73
C GLY A 108 20.28 7.89 18.98
N GLU A 109 19.05 8.16 19.44
CA GLU A 109 18.44 7.47 20.57
C GLU A 109 18.15 6.00 20.22
N PRO A 110 18.19 5.07 21.19
CA PRO A 110 17.84 3.68 20.95
C PRO A 110 16.34 3.53 20.64
N VAL A 111 15.99 2.58 19.75
CA VAL A 111 14.62 2.10 19.61
C VAL A 111 14.34 1.11 20.74
N THR A 112 13.24 1.31 21.47
CA THR A 112 12.88 0.54 22.66
C THR A 112 11.46 -0.02 22.60
N ALA A 113 11.15 -0.99 23.46
CA ALA A 113 9.79 -1.53 23.60
C ALA A 113 8.76 -0.46 24.04
N HIS A 114 9.22 0.60 24.72
CA HIS A 114 8.37 1.73 25.11
C HIS A 114 7.86 2.51 23.89
N ASP A 115 8.65 2.62 22.82
CA ASP A 115 8.24 3.28 21.57
C ASP A 115 7.06 2.55 20.90
N TYR A 116 7.03 1.21 21.00
CA TYR A 116 5.91 0.39 20.50
C TYR A 116 4.67 0.51 21.38
N VAL A 117 4.82 0.46 22.71
CA VAL A 117 3.71 0.69 23.66
C VAL A 117 3.06 2.05 23.39
N TYR A 118 3.88 3.11 23.26
CA TYR A 118 3.41 4.45 23.00
C TYR A 118 2.65 4.55 21.67
N ALA A 119 3.22 4.02 20.58
CA ALA A 119 2.59 4.04 19.26
C ALA A 119 1.27 3.27 19.22
N TRP A 120 1.21 2.08 19.83
CA TRP A 120 0.00 1.24 19.79
C TRP A 120 -1.11 1.81 20.68
N LYS A 121 -0.76 2.47 21.79
CA LYS A 121 -1.72 3.28 22.55
C LYS A 121 -2.28 4.43 21.71
N GLN A 122 -1.45 5.13 20.93
CA GLN A 122 -1.97 6.16 20.01
C GLN A 122 -2.95 5.58 18.98
N LEU A 123 -2.61 4.44 18.37
CA LEU A 123 -3.45 3.79 17.35
C LEU A 123 -4.87 3.51 17.84
N VAL A 124 -5.02 3.00 19.07
CA VAL A 124 -6.34 2.63 19.62
C VAL A 124 -7.04 3.77 20.36
N ASN A 125 -6.31 4.83 20.73
CA ASN A 125 -6.87 5.95 21.47
C ASN A 125 -7.99 6.64 20.67
N PRO A 126 -9.23 6.72 21.18
CA PRO A 126 -10.32 7.39 20.49
C PRO A 126 -10.04 8.87 20.20
N ASP A 127 -9.24 9.54 21.02
CA ASP A 127 -8.90 10.96 20.84
C ASP A 127 -7.86 11.17 19.73
N THR A 128 -7.11 10.12 19.35
CA THR A 128 -6.27 10.13 18.13
C THR A 128 -7.13 10.11 16.86
N ALA A 129 -8.35 9.59 16.93
CA ALA A 129 -9.29 9.42 15.83
C ALA A 129 -8.73 8.65 14.61
N SER A 130 -7.87 7.65 14.87
CA SER A 130 -7.27 6.81 13.83
C SER A 130 -8.32 5.98 13.10
N GLN A 131 -8.38 6.07 11.78
CA GLN A 131 -9.34 5.27 11.00
C GLN A 131 -8.94 3.79 10.94
N TYR A 132 -7.64 3.50 11.11
CA TYR A 132 -7.07 2.16 11.12
C TYR A 132 -7.10 1.50 12.51
N ALA A 133 -7.69 2.12 13.55
CA ALA A 133 -7.73 1.55 14.90
C ALA A 133 -8.28 0.11 14.93
N TYR A 134 -9.23 -0.21 14.04
CA TYR A 134 -9.83 -1.55 13.92
C TYR A 134 -8.81 -2.66 13.65
N ILE A 135 -7.69 -2.35 12.98
CA ILE A 135 -6.65 -3.34 12.65
C ILE A 135 -5.97 -3.90 13.90
N ALA A 136 -6.06 -3.17 15.03
CA ALA A 136 -5.52 -3.58 16.31
C ALA A 136 -6.56 -4.23 17.23
N TYR A 137 -7.82 -4.42 16.81
CA TYR A 137 -8.89 -4.91 17.70
C TYR A 137 -8.70 -6.35 18.19
N ASP A 138 -7.86 -7.14 17.52
CA ASP A 138 -7.50 -8.45 18.00
C ASP A 138 -6.50 -8.40 19.20
N VAL A 139 -5.86 -7.25 19.43
CA VAL A 139 -5.07 -6.98 20.65
C VAL A 139 -6.02 -6.81 21.83
N LYS A 140 -5.70 -7.48 22.94
CA LYS A 140 -6.52 -7.50 24.15
C LYS A 140 -6.88 -6.08 24.59
N ASN A 141 -8.18 -5.87 24.82
CA ASN A 141 -8.83 -4.60 25.19
C ASN A 141 -8.80 -3.46 24.14
N ALA A 142 -8.17 -3.63 22.98
CA ALA A 142 -8.05 -2.54 21.99
C ALA A 142 -9.41 -1.98 21.53
N GLU A 143 -10.36 -2.84 21.16
CA GLU A 143 -11.70 -2.40 20.74
C GLU A 143 -12.46 -1.70 21.88
N LYS A 144 -12.39 -2.24 23.11
CA LYS A 144 -13.06 -1.67 24.29
C LYS A 144 -12.52 -0.27 24.61
N ILE A 145 -11.20 -0.10 24.52
CA ILE A 145 -10.54 1.19 24.70
C ILE A 145 -10.98 2.18 23.61
N ASN A 146 -10.98 1.76 22.34
CA ASN A 146 -11.43 2.62 21.26
C ASN A 146 -12.90 3.04 21.41
N LYS A 147 -13.74 2.16 21.97
CA LYS A 147 -15.14 2.44 22.32
C LYS A 147 -15.33 3.19 23.65
N LYS A 148 -14.26 3.70 24.27
CA LYS A 148 -14.28 4.43 25.55
C LYS A 148 -14.84 3.63 26.73
N GLN A 149 -14.72 2.29 26.68
CA GLN A 149 -15.22 1.38 27.73
C GLN A 149 -14.15 1.05 28.78
N LEU A 150 -12.86 1.19 28.44
CA LEU A 150 -11.69 0.92 29.29
C LEU A 150 -10.63 2.03 29.13
N GLY A 151 -9.68 2.12 30.07
CA GLY A 151 -8.57 3.07 30.01
C GLY A 151 -7.43 2.62 29.10
N LEU A 152 -6.65 3.55 28.55
CA LEU A 152 -5.50 3.25 27.66
C LEU A 152 -4.44 2.35 28.30
N ASP A 153 -4.29 2.40 29.63
CA ASP A 153 -3.33 1.58 30.36
C ASP A 153 -3.74 0.10 30.47
N GLU A 154 -4.98 -0.24 30.10
CA GLU A 154 -5.48 -1.61 30.06
C GLU A 154 -5.22 -2.31 28.72
N LEU A 155 -4.61 -1.61 27.75
CA LEU A 155 -4.26 -2.20 26.47
C LEU A 155 -3.29 -3.37 26.68
N GLY A 156 -3.52 -4.49 25.97
CA GLY A 156 -2.72 -5.70 26.03
C GLY A 156 -1.31 -5.59 25.45
N VAL A 157 -0.59 -4.51 25.73
CA VAL A 157 0.80 -4.30 25.30
C VAL A 157 1.64 -3.80 26.47
N LYS A 158 2.86 -4.31 26.60
CA LYS A 158 3.80 -3.84 27.63
C LYS A 158 5.25 -3.96 27.18
N ALA A 159 6.07 -3.03 27.65
CA ALA A 159 7.51 -3.16 27.66
C ALA A 159 7.88 -3.85 28.98
N LYS A 160 8.39 -5.09 28.91
CA LYS A 160 8.92 -5.78 30.10
C LYS A 160 10.25 -5.17 30.52
N ASP A 161 11.02 -4.72 29.54
CA ASP A 161 12.25 -3.94 29.60
C ASP A 161 12.43 -3.25 28.24
N ASP A 162 13.51 -2.47 28.06
CA ASP A 162 13.79 -1.72 26.84
C ASP A 162 13.81 -2.56 25.56
N LYS A 163 14.09 -3.86 25.66
CA LYS A 163 14.27 -4.76 24.49
C LYS A 163 13.25 -5.88 24.42
N THR A 164 12.35 -6.01 25.39
CA THR A 164 11.31 -7.03 25.42
C THR A 164 9.93 -6.41 25.33
N PHE A 165 9.29 -6.49 24.16
CA PHE A 165 7.92 -6.06 23.92
C PHE A 165 6.96 -7.25 23.95
N VAL A 166 5.89 -7.15 24.74
CA VAL A 166 4.91 -8.23 24.91
C VAL A 166 3.54 -7.75 24.45
N VAL A 167 2.86 -8.58 23.66
CA VAL A 167 1.48 -8.35 23.18
C VAL A 167 0.59 -9.51 23.61
N GLU A 168 -0.56 -9.19 24.17
CA GLU A 168 -1.64 -10.12 24.50
C GLU A 168 -2.81 -9.91 23.51
N LEU A 169 -3.36 -11.00 22.98
CA LEU A 169 -4.49 -11.02 22.05
C LEU A 169 -5.76 -11.53 22.74
N GLU A 170 -6.92 -11.14 22.23
CA GLU A 170 -8.22 -11.66 22.71
C GLU A 170 -8.38 -13.17 22.41
N HIS A 171 -7.87 -13.59 21.26
CA HIS A 171 -7.91 -14.96 20.75
C HIS A 171 -6.69 -15.26 19.86
N PRO A 172 -6.46 -16.53 19.47
CA PRO A 172 -5.43 -16.84 18.48
C PRO A 172 -5.75 -16.15 17.15
N VAL A 173 -4.73 -15.56 16.53
CA VAL A 173 -4.84 -14.89 15.22
C VAL A 173 -3.72 -15.40 14.31
N PRO A 174 -4.01 -16.33 13.37
CA PRO A 174 -2.99 -16.96 12.53
C PRO A 174 -2.18 -15.99 11.65
N TYR A 175 -2.75 -14.81 11.37
CA TYR A 175 -2.13 -13.77 10.55
C TYR A 175 -1.56 -12.61 11.37
N PHE A 176 -1.44 -12.72 12.70
CA PHE A 176 -1.03 -11.60 13.57
C PHE A 176 0.31 -10.98 13.14
N THR A 177 1.36 -11.78 12.95
CA THR A 177 2.68 -11.28 12.51
C THR A 177 2.64 -10.61 11.14
N LYS A 178 1.70 -11.03 10.27
CA LYS A 178 1.49 -10.43 8.95
C LYS A 178 0.87 -9.03 9.05
N LEU A 179 0.10 -8.73 10.09
CA LEU A 179 -0.40 -7.37 10.37
C LEU A 179 0.73 -6.43 10.77
N LEU A 180 1.76 -6.95 11.44
CA LEU A 180 2.84 -6.14 12.03
C LEU A 180 3.84 -5.58 11.00
N ILE A 181 3.63 -5.84 9.70
CA ILE A 181 4.31 -5.13 8.60
C ILE A 181 3.72 -3.74 8.35
N LEU A 182 2.48 -3.50 8.82
CA LEU A 182 1.74 -2.29 8.51
C LEU A 182 2.31 -1.10 9.28
N PRO A 183 2.46 0.06 8.62
CA PRO A 183 2.95 1.28 9.23
C PRO A 183 2.17 1.72 10.46
N SER A 184 0.89 1.37 10.58
CA SER A 184 0.07 1.63 11.77
C SER A 184 0.64 1.01 13.06
N PHE A 185 1.42 -0.06 12.96
CA PHE A 185 2.08 -0.73 14.09
C PHE A 185 3.54 -0.30 14.30
N TYR A 186 4.05 0.64 13.50
CA TYR A 186 5.44 1.10 13.61
C TYR A 186 5.65 1.91 14.89
N PRO A 187 6.84 1.79 15.50
CA PRO A 187 7.14 2.51 16.74
C PRO A 187 7.13 4.02 16.50
N ILE A 188 6.91 4.77 17.57
CA ILE A 188 7.03 6.23 17.59
C ILE A 188 7.98 6.58 18.73
N ASN A 189 9.02 7.36 18.44
CA ASN A 189 9.88 7.91 19.50
C ASN A 189 9.03 8.80 20.41
N GLU A 190 8.73 8.30 21.61
CA GLU A 190 7.77 8.94 22.52
C GLU A 190 8.21 10.35 22.91
N LYS A 191 9.47 10.50 23.27
CA LYS A 191 10.05 11.76 23.70
C LYS A 191 9.95 12.81 22.59
N TYR A 192 10.41 12.47 21.39
CA TYR A 192 10.39 13.40 20.25
C TYR A 192 8.96 13.76 19.83
N ALA A 193 8.05 12.79 19.81
CA ALA A 193 6.65 13.04 19.49
C ALA A 193 5.99 13.99 20.50
N LYS A 194 6.25 13.82 21.79
CA LYS A 194 5.79 14.74 22.84
C LYS A 194 6.37 16.15 22.69
N GLU A 195 7.65 16.26 22.32
CA GLU A 195 8.30 17.55 22.06
C GLU A 195 7.68 18.30 20.86
N GLN A 196 7.26 17.58 19.81
CA GLN A 196 6.64 18.21 18.63
C GLN A 196 5.13 18.46 18.79
N GLY A 197 4.45 17.74 19.67
CA GLY A 197 3.00 17.83 19.85
C GLY A 197 2.24 17.54 18.56
N ASP A 198 1.24 18.37 18.25
CA ASP A 198 0.38 18.21 17.06
C ASP A 198 1.11 18.35 15.73
N LYS A 199 2.34 18.87 15.73
CA LYS A 199 3.17 18.99 14.53
C LYS A 199 3.92 17.71 14.17
N TYR A 200 3.90 16.71 15.05
CA TYR A 200 4.62 15.46 14.82
C TYR A 200 4.16 14.78 13.52
N GLY A 201 5.12 14.52 12.64
CA GLY A 201 4.87 13.85 11.36
C GLY A 201 4.23 14.71 10.27
N LEU A 202 4.12 16.03 10.45
CA LEU A 202 3.59 16.95 9.42
C LEU A 202 4.67 17.61 8.57
N GLU A 203 5.94 17.45 8.94
CA GLU A 203 7.09 18.03 8.24
C GLU A 203 8.28 17.07 8.32
N ALA A 204 9.21 17.13 7.37
CA ALA A 204 10.41 16.30 7.37
C ALA A 204 11.28 16.51 8.62
N ASN A 205 11.31 17.71 9.21
CA ASN A 205 12.03 17.98 10.45
C ASN A 205 11.18 17.83 11.72
N LYS A 206 9.95 17.31 11.60
CA LYS A 206 9.02 17.06 12.73
C LYS A 206 8.73 15.57 12.94
N ALA A 207 9.60 14.70 12.42
CA ALA A 207 9.63 13.28 12.73
C ALA A 207 11.09 12.81 12.94
N VAL A 208 11.25 11.63 13.53
CA VAL A 208 12.51 10.89 13.59
C VAL A 208 12.31 9.50 13.00
N TYR A 209 13.38 8.92 12.46
CA TYR A 209 13.32 7.80 11.53
C TYR A 209 14.12 6.61 12.04
N ASN A 210 13.58 5.39 12.00
CA ASN A 210 14.32 4.18 12.35
C ASN A 210 14.51 3.22 11.16
N GLY A 211 14.10 3.62 9.95
CA GLY A 211 14.16 2.80 8.74
C GLY A 211 15.39 3.01 7.87
N PRO A 212 15.41 2.39 6.67
CA PRO A 212 16.54 2.41 5.73
C PRO A 212 16.94 3.80 5.23
N PHE A 213 15.97 4.71 5.14
CA PHE A 213 16.16 6.10 4.73
C PHE A 213 15.64 7.07 5.80
N THR A 214 15.98 8.34 5.67
CA THR A 214 15.39 9.47 6.39
C THR A 214 14.72 10.39 5.38
N LEU A 215 13.56 10.97 5.71
CA LEU A 215 13.00 12.03 4.89
C LEU A 215 13.78 13.33 5.15
N SER A 216 14.45 13.83 4.12
CA SER A 216 15.39 14.96 4.23
C SER A 216 14.84 16.28 3.70
N GLU A 217 13.90 16.21 2.75
CA GLU A 217 13.21 17.36 2.18
C GLU A 217 11.78 16.95 1.87
N TRP A 218 10.83 17.83 2.15
CA TRP A 218 9.43 17.67 1.81
C TRP A 218 8.89 19.03 1.40
N LYS A 219 8.65 19.20 0.10
CA LYS A 219 7.98 20.36 -0.49
C LYS A 219 6.54 19.96 -0.76
N HIS A 220 5.64 20.39 0.13
CA HIS A 220 4.22 20.06 0.04
C HIS A 220 3.65 20.30 -1.36
N GLU A 221 2.87 19.33 -1.84
CA GLU A 221 2.19 19.28 -3.13
C GLU A 221 3.13 19.21 -4.35
N ALA A 222 4.45 19.11 -4.15
CA ALA A 222 5.44 19.13 -5.23
C ALA A 222 6.39 17.92 -5.24
N SER A 223 7.13 17.69 -4.17
CA SER A 223 8.23 16.71 -4.18
C SER A 223 8.74 16.37 -2.78
N PHE A 224 9.41 15.23 -2.65
CA PHE A 224 10.10 14.87 -1.42
C PHE A 224 11.35 14.02 -1.69
N THR A 225 12.34 14.11 -0.78
CA THR A 225 13.63 13.44 -0.92
C THR A 225 13.96 12.61 0.31
N MET A 226 14.25 11.34 0.07
CA MET A 226 14.75 10.39 1.07
C MET A 226 16.25 10.20 0.91
N LYS A 227 17.00 10.22 2.01
CA LYS A 227 18.46 9.96 2.03
C LYS A 227 18.77 8.73 2.87
N LYS A 228 19.81 7.99 2.51
CA LYS A 228 20.25 6.80 3.26
C LYS A 228 20.45 7.14 4.74
N ASN A 229 19.91 6.30 5.62
CA ASN A 229 20.03 6.48 7.06
C ASN A 229 21.29 5.80 7.60
N ASP A 230 22.32 6.60 7.92
CA ASP A 230 23.60 6.08 8.44
C ASP A 230 23.51 5.45 9.84
N LYS A 231 22.40 5.63 10.54
CA LYS A 231 22.13 5.04 11.87
C LYS A 231 21.29 3.76 11.78
N TYR A 232 20.77 3.41 10.61
CA TYR A 232 20.00 2.19 10.41
C TYR A 232 20.86 0.94 10.63
N TRP A 233 20.34 -0.02 11.40
CA TRP A 233 21.10 -1.20 11.83
C TRP A 233 21.56 -2.07 10.65
N ASP A 234 20.77 -2.10 9.57
CA ASP A 234 21.06 -2.89 8.35
C ASP A 234 21.46 -2.00 7.14
N LYS A 235 22.11 -0.87 7.40
CA LYS A 235 22.54 0.09 6.36
C LYS A 235 23.49 -0.47 5.31
N LYS A 236 24.07 -1.66 5.53
CA LYS A 236 24.94 -2.35 4.57
C LYS A 236 24.14 -2.91 3.39
N GLU A 237 22.88 -3.26 3.61
CA GLU A 237 21.96 -3.71 2.55
C GLU A 237 21.49 -2.54 1.67
N VAL A 238 21.45 -1.32 2.21
CA VAL A 238 21.00 -0.12 1.49
C VAL A 238 22.05 0.35 0.47
N LYS A 239 21.72 0.27 -0.82
CA LYS A 239 22.64 0.62 -1.92
C LYS A 239 22.48 2.04 -2.43
N LEU A 240 21.26 2.57 -2.43
CA LEU A 240 20.97 3.95 -2.84
C LEU A 240 21.47 4.95 -1.80
N ASP A 241 22.00 6.07 -2.27
CA ASP A 241 22.35 7.22 -1.42
C ASP A 241 21.12 8.14 -1.22
N GLU A 242 20.28 8.23 -2.25
CA GLU A 242 19.14 9.14 -2.29
C GLU A 242 18.02 8.63 -3.21
N VAL A 243 16.78 8.91 -2.82
CA VAL A 243 15.59 8.70 -3.66
C VAL A 243 14.78 9.99 -3.69
N ASN A 244 14.50 10.46 -4.89
CA ASN A 244 13.78 11.71 -5.14
C ASN A 244 12.42 11.38 -5.75
N TYR A 245 11.36 11.94 -5.17
CA TYR A 245 9.99 11.79 -5.66
C TYR A 245 9.45 13.13 -6.16
N GLN A 246 8.78 13.10 -7.31
CA GLN A 246 7.98 14.22 -7.82
C GLN A 246 6.50 13.84 -7.82
N ILE A 247 5.62 14.76 -7.43
CA ILE A 247 4.18 14.53 -7.44
C ILE A 247 3.63 14.85 -8.82
N VAL A 248 3.16 13.83 -9.55
CA VAL A 248 2.65 13.94 -10.92
C VAL A 248 1.37 13.13 -11.05
N LYS A 249 0.26 13.81 -11.39
CA LYS A 249 -1.07 13.20 -11.57
C LYS A 249 -1.35 12.77 -13.01
N GLU A 250 -0.76 13.46 -14.00
CA GLU A 250 -1.06 13.27 -15.41
C GLU A 250 -0.12 12.23 -16.04
N ILE A 251 -0.69 11.18 -16.66
CA ILE A 251 0.08 10.08 -17.27
C ILE A 251 0.99 10.59 -18.39
N SER A 252 0.50 11.52 -19.21
CA SER A 252 1.28 12.15 -20.27
C SER A 252 2.53 12.87 -19.76
N THR A 253 2.45 13.53 -18.59
CA THR A 253 3.59 14.19 -17.94
C THR A 253 4.59 13.16 -17.41
N ALA A 254 4.10 12.10 -16.76
CA ALA A 254 4.93 11.00 -16.28
C ALA A 254 5.74 10.34 -17.41
N VAL A 255 5.08 10.09 -18.55
CA VAL A 255 5.72 9.55 -19.76
C VAL A 255 6.77 10.50 -20.31
N ASN A 256 6.48 11.80 -20.43
CA ASN A 256 7.46 12.78 -20.92
C ASN A 256 8.70 12.88 -20.00
N LEU A 257 8.51 12.85 -18.67
CA LEU A 257 9.63 12.83 -17.72
C LEU A 257 10.48 11.57 -17.87
N TYR A 258 9.87 10.43 -18.18
CA TYR A 258 10.58 9.18 -18.43
C TYR A 258 11.38 9.20 -19.75
N GLU A 259 10.78 9.73 -20.82
CA GLU A 259 11.42 9.89 -22.13
C GLU A 259 12.58 10.88 -22.12
N THR A 260 12.55 11.86 -21.21
CA THR A 260 13.59 12.88 -21.03
C THR A 260 14.60 12.56 -19.91
N ASP A 261 14.63 11.30 -19.45
CA ASP A 261 15.53 10.79 -18.40
C ASP A 261 15.49 11.60 -17.08
N LYS A 262 14.34 12.22 -16.78
CA LYS A 262 14.10 12.93 -15.51
C LYS A 262 13.58 12.01 -14.41
N VAL A 263 12.99 10.88 -14.78
CA VAL A 263 12.57 9.82 -13.84
C VAL A 263 12.94 8.45 -14.37
N ASP A 264 13.17 7.52 -13.44
CA ASP A 264 13.68 6.18 -13.75
C ASP A 264 12.56 5.14 -13.86
N ARG A 265 11.34 5.51 -13.46
CA ARG A 265 10.13 4.69 -13.54
C ARG A 265 8.89 5.57 -13.70
N ALA A 266 7.98 5.18 -14.59
CA ALA A 266 6.71 5.89 -14.81
C ALA A 266 5.55 4.91 -15.05
N VAL A 267 4.45 5.09 -14.33
CA VAL A 267 3.19 4.37 -14.58
C VAL A 267 2.59 4.87 -15.90
N ILE A 268 2.04 3.94 -16.69
CA ILE A 268 1.40 4.23 -17.97
C ILE A 268 0.04 3.52 -18.06
N SER A 269 -0.83 4.02 -18.93
CA SER A 269 -2.15 3.43 -19.21
C SER A 269 -2.52 3.63 -20.67
N THR A 270 -3.64 3.04 -21.10
CA THR A 270 -4.36 3.41 -22.33
C THR A 270 -3.49 3.43 -23.59
N GLU A 271 -3.43 4.55 -24.31
CA GLU A 271 -2.68 4.73 -25.54
C GLU A 271 -1.16 4.58 -25.35
N PHE A 272 -0.64 4.85 -24.15
CA PHE A 272 0.78 4.70 -23.88
C PHE A 272 1.16 3.23 -23.74
N VAL A 273 0.28 2.37 -23.24
CA VAL A 273 0.55 0.92 -23.22
C VAL A 273 0.69 0.40 -24.64
N ASP A 274 -0.18 0.83 -25.57
CA ASP A 274 -0.07 0.47 -26.98
C ASP A 274 1.20 1.02 -27.63
N LYS A 275 1.59 2.27 -27.31
CA LYS A 275 2.84 2.89 -27.76
C LYS A 275 4.07 2.08 -27.35
N TYR A 276 4.08 1.54 -26.13
CA TYR A 276 5.24 0.84 -25.55
C TYR A 276 5.13 -0.69 -25.53
N LYS A 277 4.11 -1.31 -26.14
CA LYS A 277 3.88 -2.76 -26.08
C LYS A 277 5.07 -3.63 -26.51
N ASN A 278 5.93 -3.10 -27.37
CA ASN A 278 7.15 -3.79 -27.85
C ASN A 278 8.44 -3.32 -27.14
N ASN A 279 8.35 -2.38 -26.19
CA ASN A 279 9.49 -1.90 -25.42
C ASN A 279 9.80 -2.87 -24.27
N LYS A 280 11.06 -3.30 -24.15
CA LYS A 280 11.52 -4.22 -23.09
C LYS A 280 11.46 -3.61 -21.68
N GLU A 281 11.43 -2.28 -21.60
CA GLU A 281 11.27 -1.51 -20.37
C GLU A 281 9.84 -1.52 -19.85
N LEU A 282 8.86 -1.88 -20.68
CA LEU A 282 7.48 -2.09 -20.25
C LEU A 282 7.40 -3.31 -19.35
N LYS A 283 6.79 -3.11 -18.17
CA LYS A 283 6.36 -4.16 -17.26
C LYS A 283 4.86 -4.01 -17.04
N GLN A 284 4.16 -5.14 -16.99
CA GLN A 284 2.73 -5.19 -16.76
C GLN A 284 2.41 -6.42 -15.90
N TYR A 285 1.58 -6.23 -14.87
CA TYR A 285 1.03 -7.32 -14.07
C TYR A 285 -0.32 -6.93 -13.48
N THR A 286 -1.14 -7.93 -13.15
CA THR A 286 -2.37 -7.74 -12.39
C THR A 286 -2.06 -7.87 -10.90
N ASP A 287 -2.44 -6.88 -10.11
CA ASP A 287 -2.19 -6.83 -8.67
C ASP A 287 -3.49 -7.08 -7.89
N PRO A 288 -3.45 -7.28 -6.56
CA PRO A 288 -4.64 -7.60 -5.79
C PRO A 288 -5.46 -6.34 -5.40
N VAL A 289 -5.30 -5.19 -6.06
CA VAL A 289 -6.17 -4.04 -5.79
C VAL A 289 -7.51 -4.21 -6.49
N MET A 290 -8.60 -4.07 -5.72
CA MET A 290 -9.96 -4.17 -6.22
C MET A 290 -10.58 -2.79 -6.30
N TYR A 291 -11.16 -2.46 -7.45
CA TYR A 291 -12.04 -1.31 -7.63
C TYR A 291 -13.49 -1.77 -7.63
N PHE A 292 -14.33 -1.07 -6.87
CA PHE A 292 -15.73 -1.42 -6.68
C PHE A 292 -16.58 -0.20 -6.37
N PHE A 293 -17.88 -0.27 -6.66
CA PHE A 293 -18.82 0.69 -6.12
C PHE A 293 -19.18 0.36 -4.68
N ARG A 294 -19.17 1.41 -3.85
CA ARG A 294 -19.90 1.45 -2.59
C ARG A 294 -21.26 2.08 -2.85
N PHE A 295 -22.31 1.46 -2.32
CA PHE A 295 -23.66 2.03 -2.30
C PHE A 295 -23.95 2.51 -0.89
N ASN A 296 -24.28 3.79 -0.72
CA ASN A 296 -24.69 4.31 0.58
C ASN A 296 -26.14 3.93 0.86
N GLU A 297 -26.37 2.97 1.75
CA GLU A 297 -27.72 2.51 2.12
C GLU A 297 -28.49 3.55 2.96
N ASN A 298 -27.94 4.73 3.27
CA ASN A 298 -28.79 5.85 3.72
C ASN A 298 -29.65 6.45 2.61
N VAL A 299 -29.27 6.29 1.33
CA VAL A 299 -30.02 6.79 0.18
C VAL A 299 -31.22 5.88 -0.10
N PRO A 300 -32.47 6.41 -0.17
CA PRO A 300 -33.68 5.58 -0.22
C PRO A 300 -33.71 4.51 -1.32
N ILE A 301 -33.34 4.85 -2.56
CA ILE A 301 -33.30 3.88 -3.66
C ILE A 301 -32.19 2.84 -3.47
N LEU A 302 -31.06 3.21 -2.86
CA LEU A 302 -29.93 2.31 -2.64
C LEU A 302 -30.13 1.36 -1.44
N LYS A 303 -31.15 1.56 -0.60
CA LYS A 303 -31.64 0.53 0.35
C LYS A 303 -32.24 -0.67 -0.37
N ASN A 304 -32.74 -0.48 -1.58
CA ASN A 304 -33.37 -1.53 -2.35
C ASN A 304 -32.32 -2.45 -2.99
N LYS A 305 -32.33 -3.74 -2.62
CA LYS A 305 -31.40 -4.75 -3.15
C LYS A 305 -31.49 -4.90 -4.67
N ASN A 306 -32.68 -4.81 -5.27
CA ASN A 306 -32.83 -4.89 -6.73
C ASN A 306 -32.20 -3.66 -7.41
N ALA A 307 -32.30 -2.46 -6.83
CA ALA A 307 -31.62 -1.27 -7.37
C ALA A 307 -30.10 -1.47 -7.40
N ARG A 308 -29.50 -1.96 -6.30
CA ARG A 308 -28.06 -2.24 -6.23
C ARG A 308 -27.61 -3.33 -7.19
N LEU A 309 -28.40 -4.41 -7.32
CA LEU A 309 -28.13 -5.47 -8.31
C LEU A 309 -28.20 -4.96 -9.75
N ALA A 310 -29.18 -4.10 -10.07
CA ALA A 310 -29.27 -3.45 -11.38
C ALA A 310 -28.02 -2.63 -11.67
N LEU A 311 -27.65 -1.71 -10.76
CA LEU A 311 -26.47 -0.86 -10.90
C LEU A 311 -25.16 -1.67 -11.02
N SER A 312 -25.07 -2.81 -10.34
CA SER A 312 -23.89 -3.71 -10.33
C SER A 312 -23.69 -4.51 -11.63
N THR A 313 -24.78 -4.80 -12.34
CA THR A 313 -24.79 -5.79 -13.45
C THR A 313 -25.03 -5.17 -14.83
N VAL A 314 -25.25 -3.85 -14.92
CA VAL A 314 -25.71 -3.22 -16.17
C VAL A 314 -24.61 -2.71 -17.10
N PHE A 315 -23.37 -2.54 -16.62
CA PHE A 315 -22.28 -1.95 -17.41
C PHE A 315 -21.24 -3.00 -17.83
N ASP A 316 -20.60 -2.78 -18.98
CA ASP A 316 -19.60 -3.68 -19.56
C ASP A 316 -18.23 -3.52 -18.88
N LYS A 317 -18.01 -4.36 -17.86
CA LYS A 317 -16.75 -4.42 -17.10
C LYS A 317 -15.56 -4.85 -17.98
N LYS A 318 -15.80 -5.68 -18.99
CA LYS A 318 -14.73 -6.21 -19.87
C LYS A 318 -14.28 -5.13 -20.85
N GLY A 319 -15.21 -4.43 -21.48
CA GLY A 319 -14.91 -3.26 -22.31
C GLY A 319 -14.15 -2.18 -21.54
N LEU A 320 -14.56 -1.90 -20.29
CA LEU A 320 -13.82 -0.98 -19.42
C LEU A 320 -12.37 -1.43 -19.19
N ALA A 321 -12.15 -2.67 -18.78
CA ALA A 321 -10.81 -3.17 -18.49
C ALA A 321 -9.92 -3.23 -19.74
N ASP A 322 -10.42 -3.81 -20.82
CA ASP A 322 -9.62 -4.12 -22.00
C ASP A 322 -9.36 -2.90 -22.89
N SER A 323 -10.32 -1.95 -22.97
CA SER A 323 -10.26 -0.83 -23.92
C SER A 323 -10.05 0.52 -23.26
N PHE A 324 -10.65 0.77 -22.09
CA PHE A 324 -10.54 2.06 -21.41
C PHE A 324 -9.38 2.15 -20.43
N LEU A 325 -8.98 1.04 -19.81
CA LEU A 325 -7.80 1.00 -18.94
C LEU A 325 -6.56 0.53 -19.72
N ASN A 326 -6.66 -0.61 -20.41
CA ASN A 326 -5.59 -1.21 -21.22
C ASN A 326 -4.23 -1.30 -20.48
N ASP A 327 -4.25 -1.50 -19.17
CA ASP A 327 -3.07 -1.49 -18.28
C ASP A 327 -2.83 -2.86 -17.60
N GLY A 328 -3.51 -3.89 -18.09
CA GLY A 328 -3.50 -5.24 -17.52
C GLY A 328 -4.60 -5.46 -16.47
N SER A 329 -5.47 -4.46 -16.26
CA SER A 329 -6.68 -4.63 -15.44
C SER A 329 -7.58 -5.68 -16.04
N VAL A 330 -8.31 -6.39 -15.17
CA VAL A 330 -9.26 -7.43 -15.59
C VAL A 330 -10.62 -7.18 -14.96
N ALA A 331 -11.68 -7.44 -15.73
CA ALA A 331 -13.05 -7.36 -15.22
C ALA A 331 -13.22 -8.23 -13.96
N ALA A 332 -13.84 -7.67 -12.93
CA ALA A 332 -14.03 -8.36 -11.65
C ALA A 332 -15.51 -8.58 -11.34
N ASN A 333 -15.81 -9.83 -11.02
CA ASN A 333 -17.11 -10.30 -10.54
C ASN A 333 -16.91 -11.02 -9.19
N TYR A 334 -15.95 -10.53 -8.41
CA TYR A 334 -15.48 -11.08 -7.15
C TYR A 334 -14.86 -9.94 -6.36
N TYR A 335 -14.75 -10.08 -5.05
CA TYR A 335 -14.15 -9.07 -4.20
C TYR A 335 -12.79 -9.49 -3.63
N VAL A 336 -12.58 -10.78 -3.36
CA VAL A 336 -11.25 -11.29 -3.07
C VAL A 336 -10.53 -11.59 -4.40
N PRO A 337 -9.37 -10.96 -4.67
CA PRO A 337 -8.74 -10.98 -5.99
C PRO A 337 -8.30 -12.37 -6.45
N LYS A 338 -8.26 -12.54 -7.77
CA LYS A 338 -7.67 -13.70 -8.41
C LYS A 338 -6.14 -13.63 -8.35
N GLY A 339 -5.50 -14.78 -8.17
CA GLY A 339 -4.04 -14.91 -8.23
C GLY A 339 -3.32 -14.44 -6.97
N PHE A 340 -4.05 -14.04 -5.93
CA PHE A 340 -3.48 -13.44 -4.73
C PHE A 340 -3.27 -14.47 -3.60
N LEU A 341 -4.29 -15.28 -3.30
CA LEU A 341 -4.30 -16.13 -2.10
C LEU A 341 -4.47 -17.60 -2.46
N LYS A 342 -3.63 -18.44 -1.86
CA LYS A 342 -3.70 -19.89 -1.99
C LYS A 342 -4.23 -20.51 -0.70
N GLY A 343 -5.19 -21.42 -0.83
CA GLY A 343 -5.80 -22.12 0.29
C GLY A 343 -4.99 -23.32 0.79
N PRO A 344 -5.56 -24.09 1.73
CA PRO A 344 -4.90 -25.28 2.29
C PRO A 344 -4.56 -26.35 1.23
N ASP A 345 -5.27 -26.36 0.10
CA ASP A 345 -5.01 -27.24 -1.05
C ASP A 345 -4.00 -26.66 -2.05
N LYS A 346 -3.36 -25.53 -1.72
CA LYS A 346 -2.43 -24.75 -2.54
C LYS A 346 -3.04 -24.19 -3.83
N LYS A 347 -4.36 -24.20 -3.97
CA LYS A 347 -5.08 -23.60 -5.10
C LYS A 347 -5.55 -22.19 -4.75
N ASP A 348 -5.76 -21.39 -5.79
CA ASP A 348 -6.23 -20.02 -5.67
C ASP A 348 -7.61 -19.93 -4.98
N PHE A 349 -7.86 -18.89 -4.19
CA PHE A 349 -9.16 -18.65 -3.54
C PHE A 349 -10.33 -18.63 -4.53
N ARG A 350 -10.12 -18.12 -5.75
CA ARG A 350 -11.13 -18.11 -6.83
C ARG A 350 -11.38 -19.47 -7.47
N SER A 351 -10.55 -20.48 -7.22
CA SER A 351 -10.74 -21.82 -7.79
C SER A 351 -12.05 -22.48 -7.34
N THR A 352 -12.58 -22.07 -6.19
CA THR A 352 -13.78 -22.66 -5.57
C THR A 352 -14.82 -21.63 -5.11
N ALA A 353 -14.47 -20.34 -5.02
CA ALA A 353 -15.38 -19.29 -4.57
C ALA A 353 -16.33 -18.75 -5.67
N GLY A 354 -16.07 -19.05 -6.94
CA GLY A 354 -16.94 -18.63 -8.05
C GLY A 354 -16.88 -17.14 -8.39
N GLU A 355 -17.84 -16.70 -9.21
CA GLU A 355 -18.04 -15.31 -9.65
C GLU A 355 -19.50 -14.91 -9.45
N PHE A 356 -19.74 -13.63 -9.20
CA PHE A 356 -21.02 -13.04 -8.78
C PHE A 356 -21.35 -11.80 -9.60
N ASN A 357 -22.64 -11.49 -9.75
CA ASN A 357 -23.10 -10.24 -10.38
C ASN A 357 -22.40 -9.92 -11.71
N LYS A 358 -22.30 -10.93 -12.59
CA LYS A 358 -21.74 -10.75 -13.94
C LYS A 358 -22.61 -9.76 -14.71
N THR A 359 -21.98 -9.04 -15.65
CA THR A 359 -22.71 -8.14 -16.54
C THR A 359 -23.84 -8.89 -17.26
N ASN A 360 -25.07 -8.44 -17.06
CA ASN A 360 -26.27 -8.94 -17.72
C ASN A 360 -27.30 -7.81 -17.84
N VAL A 361 -27.20 -7.05 -18.92
CA VAL A 361 -28.04 -5.85 -19.17
C VAL A 361 -29.54 -6.17 -19.12
N LYS A 362 -29.96 -7.34 -19.62
CA LYS A 362 -31.36 -7.74 -19.62
C LYS A 362 -31.87 -7.91 -18.18
N GLN A 363 -31.16 -8.70 -17.38
CA GLN A 363 -31.53 -8.95 -15.98
C GLN A 363 -31.41 -7.68 -15.13
N ALA A 364 -30.43 -6.82 -15.41
CA ALA A 364 -30.28 -5.54 -14.74
C ALA A 364 -31.51 -4.63 -14.94
N LYS A 365 -32.08 -4.59 -16.16
CA LYS A 365 -33.32 -3.88 -16.45
C LYS A 365 -34.51 -4.45 -15.67
N GLU A 366 -34.61 -5.76 -15.56
CA GLU A 366 -35.66 -6.43 -14.76
C GLU A 366 -35.54 -6.07 -13.28
N TYR A 367 -34.31 -6.07 -12.72
CA TYR A 367 -34.06 -5.61 -11.36
C TYR A 367 -34.41 -4.13 -11.16
N TRP A 368 -34.08 -3.28 -12.12
CA TRP A 368 -34.37 -1.85 -12.03
C TRP A 368 -35.86 -1.55 -12.02
N GLU A 369 -36.63 -2.16 -12.92
CA GLU A 369 -38.08 -2.01 -12.93
C GLU A 369 -38.72 -2.54 -11.65
N LYS A 370 -38.24 -3.67 -11.12
CA LYS A 370 -38.68 -4.19 -9.81
C LYS A 370 -38.37 -3.20 -8.68
N ALA A 371 -37.18 -2.60 -8.68
CA ALA A 371 -36.80 -1.60 -7.68
C ALA A 371 -37.70 -0.36 -7.74
N LYS A 372 -38.02 0.13 -8.95
CA LYS A 372 -38.94 1.26 -9.14
C LYS A 372 -40.35 0.93 -8.63
N GLN A 373 -40.84 -0.28 -8.87
CA GLN A 373 -42.13 -0.74 -8.33
C GLN A 373 -42.12 -0.81 -6.80
N GLU A 374 -41.08 -1.39 -6.21
CA GLU A 374 -40.95 -1.56 -4.75
C GLU A 374 -40.76 -0.23 -4.00
N THR A 375 -40.15 0.76 -4.64
CA THR A 375 -39.84 2.07 -4.03
C THR A 375 -40.83 3.17 -4.42
N GLY A 376 -41.63 2.97 -5.47
CA GLY A 376 -42.53 3.98 -6.03
C GLY A 376 -41.81 5.13 -6.76
N THR A 377 -40.52 5.00 -7.08
CA THR A 377 -39.74 6.06 -7.77
C THR A 377 -39.68 5.81 -9.28
N ASN A 378 -40.04 6.80 -10.09
CA ASN A 378 -39.98 6.70 -11.55
C ASN A 378 -38.71 7.33 -12.16
N GLU A 379 -38.26 8.44 -11.58
CA GLU A 379 -37.02 9.12 -11.92
C GLU A 379 -36.09 9.11 -10.70
N VAL A 380 -34.82 8.80 -10.94
CA VAL A 380 -33.78 8.69 -9.93
C VAL A 380 -32.58 9.49 -10.43
N THR A 381 -32.11 10.45 -9.65
CA THR A 381 -30.82 11.10 -9.88
C THR A 381 -29.85 10.62 -8.81
N LEU A 382 -28.69 10.10 -9.20
CA LEU A 382 -27.63 9.69 -8.28
C LEU A 382 -26.32 10.45 -8.51
N GLU A 383 -25.61 10.78 -7.45
CA GLU A 383 -24.23 11.25 -7.48
C GLU A 383 -23.26 10.05 -7.51
N LEU A 384 -22.28 10.07 -8.44
CA LEU A 384 -21.13 9.16 -8.45
C LEU A 384 -19.88 9.90 -8.00
N LEU A 385 -19.48 9.71 -6.74
CA LEU A 385 -18.24 10.22 -6.18
C LEU A 385 -17.04 9.45 -6.77
N ASN A 386 -16.05 10.19 -7.29
CA ASN A 386 -14.94 9.64 -8.04
C ASN A 386 -13.63 10.43 -7.84
N TYR A 387 -12.50 9.85 -8.23
CA TYR A 387 -11.16 10.45 -8.13
C TYR A 387 -10.93 11.54 -9.18
N ASP A 388 -10.13 12.57 -8.85
CA ASP A 388 -9.76 13.69 -9.72
C ASP A 388 -8.63 13.40 -10.73
N LEU A 389 -8.27 12.13 -10.91
CA LEU A 389 -7.22 11.67 -11.82
C LEU A 389 -7.74 11.48 -13.26
N GLU A 390 -6.91 11.74 -14.27
CA GLU A 390 -7.29 11.72 -15.69
C GLU A 390 -8.00 10.43 -16.12
N ASN A 391 -7.42 9.27 -15.77
CA ASN A 391 -7.98 7.96 -16.08
C ASN A 391 -9.33 7.72 -15.37
N PHE A 392 -9.46 8.14 -14.11
CA PHE A 392 -10.69 7.94 -13.35
C PHE A 392 -11.82 8.87 -13.79
N LYS A 393 -11.53 10.07 -14.31
CA LYS A 393 -12.53 10.90 -14.99
C LYS A 393 -13.18 10.14 -16.15
N LYS A 394 -12.36 9.54 -17.02
CA LYS A 394 -12.83 8.72 -18.16
C LYS A 394 -13.64 7.50 -17.70
N VAL A 395 -13.19 6.81 -16.65
CA VAL A 395 -13.93 5.68 -16.04
C VAL A 395 -15.31 6.12 -15.53
N GLY A 396 -15.39 7.25 -14.83
CA GLY A 396 -16.65 7.78 -14.31
C GLY A 396 -17.67 8.09 -15.40
N GLU A 397 -17.23 8.76 -16.47
CA GLU A 397 -18.08 9.08 -17.62
C GLU A 397 -18.54 7.83 -18.38
N TYR A 398 -17.65 6.85 -18.60
CA TYR A 398 -18.02 5.58 -19.22
C TYR A 398 -19.12 4.87 -18.43
N ILE A 399 -18.97 4.78 -17.11
CA ILE A 399 -19.96 4.09 -16.28
C ILE A 399 -21.26 4.89 -16.24
N LYS A 400 -21.21 6.22 -16.10
CA LYS A 400 -22.39 7.09 -16.22
C LYS A 400 -23.17 6.81 -17.50
N GLU A 401 -22.50 6.78 -18.66
CA GLU A 401 -23.15 6.50 -19.94
C GLU A 401 -23.82 5.13 -19.95
N GLN A 402 -23.13 4.09 -19.48
CA GLN A 402 -23.68 2.73 -19.44
C GLN A 402 -24.88 2.60 -18.48
N LEU A 403 -24.84 3.28 -17.34
CA LEU A 403 -25.93 3.32 -16.36
C LEU A 403 -27.16 4.00 -16.96
N GLU A 404 -27.02 5.24 -17.45
CA GLU A 404 -28.13 6.05 -17.97
C GLU A 404 -28.74 5.44 -19.25
N LYS A 405 -27.90 4.88 -20.14
CA LYS A 405 -28.35 4.24 -21.38
C LYS A 405 -29.24 3.01 -21.12
N ASN A 406 -28.91 2.24 -20.08
CA ASN A 406 -29.52 0.94 -19.86
C ASN A 406 -30.58 0.94 -18.77
N LEU A 407 -30.62 1.94 -17.88
CA LEU A 407 -31.59 2.03 -16.78
C LEU A 407 -32.51 3.25 -16.98
N PRO A 408 -33.69 3.08 -17.62
CA PRO A 408 -34.58 4.20 -17.89
C PRO A 408 -35.02 4.95 -16.62
N GLY A 409 -34.98 6.28 -16.70
CA GLY A 409 -35.29 7.17 -15.59
C GLY A 409 -34.13 7.39 -14.61
N LEU A 410 -32.96 6.77 -14.82
CA LEU A 410 -31.75 7.07 -14.06
C LEU A 410 -30.97 8.23 -14.70
N LYS A 411 -30.56 9.19 -13.87
CA LYS A 411 -29.55 10.20 -14.17
C LYS A 411 -28.40 10.05 -13.18
N VAL A 412 -27.16 10.17 -13.64
CA VAL A 412 -25.94 10.08 -12.83
C VAL A 412 -25.13 11.35 -12.98
N ASN A 413 -24.76 11.99 -11.87
CA ASN A 413 -23.87 13.14 -11.84
C ASN A 413 -22.51 12.71 -11.30
N VAL A 414 -21.45 12.77 -12.11
CA VAL A 414 -20.09 12.44 -11.66
C VAL A 414 -19.52 13.61 -10.86
N LYS A 415 -19.04 13.32 -9.64
CA LYS A 415 -18.38 14.30 -8.76
C LYS A 415 -16.95 13.89 -8.49
N LEU A 416 -16.04 14.68 -9.02
CA LEU A 416 -14.61 14.48 -8.87
C LEU A 416 -14.13 15.16 -7.58
N GLN A 417 -13.29 14.46 -6.81
CA GLN A 417 -12.69 15.00 -5.60
C GLN A 417 -11.23 14.56 -5.47
N PRO A 418 -10.35 15.42 -4.92
CA PRO A 418 -9.02 15.01 -4.49
C PRO A 418 -9.11 13.83 -3.50
N HIS A 419 -8.09 12.96 -3.49
CA HIS A 419 -8.09 11.73 -2.70
C HIS A 419 -8.50 11.93 -1.23
N THR A 420 -7.85 12.86 -0.52
CA THR A 420 -8.13 13.15 0.89
C THR A 420 -9.57 13.60 1.11
N GLN A 421 -10.09 14.47 0.25
CA GLN A 421 -11.46 14.96 0.35
C GLN A 421 -12.48 13.86 0.04
N LYS A 422 -12.20 13.01 -0.94
CA LYS A 422 -13.03 11.84 -1.27
C LYS A 422 -13.16 10.90 -0.08
N LEU A 423 -12.05 10.53 0.57
CA LEU A 423 -12.07 9.67 1.75
C LEU A 423 -12.86 10.30 2.91
N ALA A 424 -12.76 11.62 3.10
CA ALA A 424 -13.52 12.33 4.12
C ALA A 424 -15.04 12.27 3.87
N LEU A 425 -15.47 12.44 2.62
CA LEU A 425 -16.88 12.30 2.23
C LEU A 425 -17.39 10.86 2.42
N GLU A 426 -16.60 9.86 2.03
CA GLU A 426 -16.94 8.45 2.24
C GLU A 426 -17.10 8.11 3.71
N LYS A 427 -16.17 8.56 4.56
CA LYS A 427 -16.22 8.34 6.01
C LYS A 427 -17.46 8.95 6.67
N LYS A 428 -17.86 10.15 6.23
CA LYS A 428 -19.08 10.82 6.70
C LYS A 428 -20.35 10.31 6.02
N LYS A 429 -20.22 9.41 5.03
CA LYS A 429 -21.31 8.93 4.18
C LYS A 429 -22.05 10.08 3.48
N GLU A 430 -21.31 11.13 3.14
CA GLU A 430 -21.75 12.29 2.34
C GLU A 430 -21.55 12.01 0.84
N TYR A 431 -22.09 10.88 0.37
CA TYR A 431 -22.05 10.42 -1.01
C TYR A 431 -23.22 9.45 -1.26
N GLU A 432 -23.51 9.14 -2.51
CA GLU A 432 -24.57 8.20 -2.86
C GLU A 432 -24.01 6.90 -3.44
N MET A 433 -23.35 6.98 -4.59
CA MET A 433 -22.46 5.95 -5.11
C MET A 433 -21.02 6.46 -5.07
N SER A 434 -20.06 5.59 -4.73
CA SER A 434 -18.65 5.95 -4.81
C SER A 434 -17.83 4.87 -5.48
N LEU A 435 -16.99 5.25 -6.46
CA LEU A 435 -15.95 4.37 -6.97
C LEU A 435 -14.82 4.30 -5.94
N SER A 436 -14.81 3.23 -5.16
CA SER A 436 -13.83 2.95 -4.11
C SER A 436 -12.78 1.95 -4.58
N ARG A 437 -11.72 1.81 -3.79
CA ARG A 437 -10.74 0.74 -3.96
C ARG A 437 -10.31 0.14 -2.63
N TRP A 438 -9.81 -1.08 -2.67
CA TRP A 438 -9.15 -1.72 -1.52
C TRP A 438 -7.86 -2.42 -1.98
N LEU A 439 -6.78 -2.25 -1.23
CA LEU A 439 -5.51 -2.96 -1.35
C LEU A 439 -5.42 -3.89 -0.12
N PRO A 440 -4.95 -5.14 -0.25
CA PRO A 440 -4.84 -6.01 0.90
C PRO A 440 -3.75 -5.52 1.84
N ASP A 441 -4.09 -5.42 3.12
CA ASP A 441 -3.15 -5.08 4.19
C ASP A 441 -2.23 -6.27 4.52
N TYR A 442 -2.74 -7.49 4.37
CA TYR A 442 -2.05 -8.76 4.68
C TYR A 442 -2.57 -9.91 3.80
N PRO A 443 -1.82 -11.01 3.64
CA PRO A 443 -2.16 -12.07 2.71
C PRO A 443 -3.13 -13.07 3.35
N ASP A 444 -4.38 -12.65 3.49
CA ASP A 444 -5.52 -13.45 3.96
C ASP A 444 -6.85 -12.84 3.44
N PRO A 445 -7.89 -13.63 3.09
CA PRO A 445 -9.14 -13.07 2.57
C PRO A 445 -9.83 -12.10 3.53
N MET A 446 -9.57 -12.22 4.84
CA MET A 446 -10.14 -11.34 5.87
C MET A 446 -9.82 -9.87 5.65
N THR A 447 -8.69 -9.53 5.03
CA THR A 447 -8.35 -8.13 4.72
C THR A 447 -9.40 -7.44 3.85
N TYR A 448 -10.15 -8.20 3.04
CA TYR A 448 -11.28 -7.69 2.27
C TYR A 448 -12.58 -7.79 3.06
N LEU A 449 -12.84 -8.97 3.65
CA LEU A 449 -14.15 -9.31 4.20
C LEU A 449 -14.48 -8.53 5.49
N GLU A 450 -13.51 -8.31 6.39
CA GLU A 450 -13.82 -7.60 7.64
C GLU A 450 -14.16 -6.12 7.45
N VAL A 451 -13.87 -5.55 6.27
CA VAL A 451 -14.20 -4.17 5.90
C VAL A 451 -15.69 -3.89 6.09
N PHE A 452 -16.57 -4.86 5.81
CA PHE A 452 -18.02 -4.69 5.81
C PHE A 452 -18.72 -5.19 7.07
N LEU A 453 -17.97 -5.47 8.14
CA LEU A 453 -18.57 -5.67 9.47
C LEU A 453 -19.45 -4.48 9.85
N SER A 454 -20.57 -4.76 10.51
CA SER A 454 -21.42 -3.71 11.07
C SER A 454 -20.63 -2.85 12.06
N GLY A 455 -20.68 -1.52 11.88
CA GLY A 455 -19.98 -0.57 12.74
C GLY A 455 -18.46 -0.47 12.50
N SER A 456 -17.91 -1.18 11.49
CA SER A 456 -16.53 -0.97 11.06
C SER A 456 -16.31 0.47 10.56
N SER A 457 -15.18 1.08 10.94
CA SER A 457 -14.81 2.45 10.56
C SER A 457 -14.51 2.61 9.07
N VAL A 458 -14.37 1.50 8.34
CA VAL A 458 -14.02 1.46 6.90
C VAL A 458 -15.12 0.83 6.02
N ASN A 459 -16.26 0.44 6.61
CA ASN A 459 -17.42 -0.08 5.89
C ASN A 459 -18.01 0.99 4.95
N ASN A 460 -18.24 2.19 5.46
CA ASN A 460 -18.73 3.37 4.75
C ASN A 460 -20.06 3.20 3.96
N THR A 461 -20.77 2.06 3.95
CA THR A 461 -22.02 1.85 3.18
C THR A 461 -23.30 1.84 4.01
N GLU A 462 -23.22 1.86 5.35
CA GLU A 462 -24.32 1.55 6.30
C GLU A 462 -24.86 0.13 6.23
N TYR A 463 -24.19 -0.76 5.49
CA TYR A 463 -24.55 -2.16 5.51
C TYR A 463 -24.38 -2.74 6.92
N ALA A 464 -25.42 -3.43 7.37
CA ALA A 464 -25.41 -4.19 8.60
C ALA A 464 -26.20 -5.50 8.40
N ASN A 465 -25.51 -6.63 8.58
CA ASN A 465 -26.12 -7.96 8.50
C ASN A 465 -25.62 -8.83 9.66
N PRO A 466 -26.47 -9.16 10.65
CA PRO A 466 -26.09 -9.96 11.80
C PRO A 466 -25.54 -11.36 11.45
N GLU A 467 -26.01 -11.97 10.36
CA GLU A 467 -25.51 -13.27 9.90
C GLU A 467 -24.09 -13.15 9.33
N TYR A 468 -23.83 -12.08 8.58
CA TYR A 468 -22.49 -11.77 8.08
C TYR A 468 -21.53 -11.51 9.23
N ASP A 469 -21.93 -10.67 10.19
CA ASP A 469 -21.11 -10.34 11.36
C ASP A 469 -20.80 -11.58 12.20
N ALA A 470 -21.80 -12.46 12.40
CA ALA A 470 -21.62 -13.71 13.12
C ALA A 470 -20.64 -14.65 12.39
N LEU A 471 -20.73 -14.74 11.06
CA LEU A 471 -19.82 -15.56 10.26
C LEU A 471 -18.38 -15.03 10.30
N ILE A 472 -18.20 -13.72 10.14
CA ILE A 472 -16.89 -13.07 10.24
C ILE A 472 -16.30 -13.26 11.64
N LYS A 473 -17.09 -13.05 12.70
CA LYS A 473 -16.65 -13.31 14.07
C LYS A 473 -16.19 -14.75 14.25
N LYS A 474 -16.98 -15.71 13.77
CA LYS A 474 -16.65 -17.14 13.80
C LYS A 474 -15.33 -17.45 13.06
N ILE A 475 -15.09 -16.81 11.92
CA ILE A 475 -13.84 -16.92 11.15
C ILE A 475 -12.64 -16.39 11.95
N LYS A 476 -12.81 -15.28 12.69
CA LYS A 476 -11.74 -14.67 13.50
C LYS A 476 -11.45 -15.45 14.79
N THR A 477 -12.47 -16.08 15.39
CA THR A 477 -12.35 -16.72 16.71
C THR A 477 -12.31 -18.24 16.65
N GLU A 478 -13.44 -18.88 16.34
CA GLU A 478 -13.66 -20.31 16.50
C GLU A 478 -12.91 -21.15 15.46
N LEU A 479 -12.78 -20.62 14.24
CA LEU A 479 -12.18 -21.34 13.11
C LEU A 479 -10.67 -21.08 12.95
N GLY A 480 -10.04 -20.31 13.83
CA GLY A 480 -8.63 -19.94 13.71
C GLY A 480 -7.66 -21.12 13.60
N ASN A 481 -8.03 -22.28 14.14
CA ASN A 481 -7.21 -23.51 14.12
C ASN A 481 -7.67 -24.56 13.08
N ASP A 482 -8.76 -24.31 12.33
CA ASP A 482 -9.24 -25.19 11.25
C ASP A 482 -9.19 -24.45 9.93
N GLU A 483 -8.04 -24.55 9.25
CA GLU A 483 -7.80 -23.81 8.01
C GLU A 483 -8.81 -24.15 6.90
N LYS A 484 -9.31 -25.39 6.82
CA LYS A 484 -10.27 -25.81 5.78
C LYS A 484 -11.64 -25.21 6.05
N ALA A 485 -12.14 -25.33 7.28
CA ALA A 485 -13.42 -24.74 7.66
C ALA A 485 -13.37 -23.20 7.54
N ARG A 486 -12.26 -22.59 7.98
CA ARG A 486 -12.03 -21.14 7.85
C ARG A 486 -12.03 -20.68 6.40
N TRP A 487 -11.33 -21.40 5.52
CA TRP A 487 -11.27 -21.09 4.09
C TRP A 487 -12.66 -21.10 3.44
N LYS A 488 -13.45 -22.15 3.72
CA LYS A 488 -14.82 -22.26 3.21
C LYS A 488 -15.73 -21.14 3.75
N ALA A 489 -15.66 -20.87 5.05
CA ALA A 489 -16.44 -19.80 5.68
C ALA A 489 -16.14 -18.41 5.06
N MET A 490 -14.88 -18.14 4.71
CA MET A 490 -14.52 -16.88 4.01
C MET A 490 -15.12 -16.79 2.60
N GLN A 491 -15.29 -17.91 1.90
CA GLN A 491 -15.97 -17.94 0.60
C GLN A 491 -17.47 -17.69 0.76
N ASP A 492 -18.08 -18.27 1.79
CA ASP A 492 -19.50 -18.04 2.11
C ASP A 492 -19.75 -16.58 2.51
N ALA A 493 -18.85 -15.97 3.27
CA ALA A 493 -18.92 -14.55 3.60
C ALA A 493 -18.86 -13.66 2.34
N GLU A 494 -17.91 -13.90 1.43
CA GLU A 494 -17.86 -13.14 0.18
C GLU A 494 -19.15 -13.30 -0.65
N LYS A 495 -19.68 -14.53 -0.72
CA LYS A 495 -20.95 -14.80 -1.39
C LYS A 495 -22.08 -13.99 -0.79
N MET A 496 -22.22 -13.95 0.54
CA MET A 496 -23.26 -13.17 1.22
C MET A 496 -23.15 -11.69 0.87
N LEU A 497 -21.95 -11.11 0.95
CA LEU A 497 -21.70 -9.70 0.64
C LEU A 497 -22.13 -9.34 -0.80
N LEU A 498 -21.79 -10.20 -1.77
CA LEU A 498 -22.06 -9.95 -3.17
C LEU A 498 -23.49 -10.31 -3.57
N ASP A 499 -24.10 -11.34 -2.97
CA ASP A 499 -25.52 -11.63 -3.11
C ASP A 499 -26.37 -10.47 -2.60
N ASP A 500 -25.97 -9.82 -1.49
CA ASP A 500 -26.63 -8.63 -0.94
C ASP A 500 -26.36 -7.35 -1.73
N ALA A 501 -25.48 -7.41 -2.73
CA ALA A 501 -25.05 -6.29 -3.55
C ALA A 501 -24.62 -5.08 -2.70
N VAL A 502 -23.93 -5.33 -1.59
CA VAL A 502 -23.39 -4.27 -0.70
C VAL A 502 -22.38 -3.41 -1.45
N ILE A 503 -21.58 -4.09 -2.27
CA ILE A 503 -20.66 -3.48 -3.22
C ILE A 503 -20.85 -4.10 -4.61
N ALA A 504 -20.39 -3.38 -5.62
CA ALA A 504 -20.28 -3.88 -6.98
C ALA A 504 -18.82 -3.88 -7.44
N PRO A 505 -18.11 -5.02 -7.42
CA PRO A 505 -16.80 -5.13 -8.04
C PRO A 505 -16.84 -4.72 -9.51
N VAL A 506 -15.85 -3.92 -9.93
CA VAL A 506 -15.72 -3.38 -11.29
C VAL A 506 -14.55 -4.07 -11.99
N PHE A 507 -13.34 -3.92 -11.46
CA PHE A 507 -12.13 -4.54 -11.99
C PHE A 507 -11.11 -4.82 -10.88
N GLN A 508 -10.28 -5.85 -11.11
CA GLN A 508 -9.02 -6.06 -10.42
C GLN A 508 -7.94 -5.31 -11.20
N ARG A 509 -7.15 -4.49 -10.52
CA ARG A 509 -6.23 -3.55 -11.15
C ARG A 509 -5.06 -4.27 -11.84
N GLY A 510 -4.73 -3.79 -13.03
CA GLY A 510 -3.44 -3.98 -13.67
C GLY A 510 -2.56 -2.77 -13.44
N LEU A 511 -1.26 -3.01 -13.36
CA LEU A 511 -0.26 -1.97 -13.30
C LEU A 511 0.69 -2.13 -14.47
N SER A 512 0.62 -1.19 -15.42
CA SER A 512 1.61 -0.99 -16.47
C SER A 512 2.56 0.14 -16.10
N TYR A 513 3.86 -0.08 -16.30
CA TYR A 513 4.87 0.96 -16.09
C TYR A 513 6.10 0.73 -16.96
N LEU A 514 6.81 1.81 -17.25
CA LEU A 514 8.16 1.77 -17.80
C LEU A 514 9.17 1.85 -16.65
N GLN A 515 10.25 1.08 -16.75
CA GLN A 515 11.36 1.13 -15.81
C GLN A 515 12.70 1.04 -16.54
N LYS A 516 13.60 1.98 -16.24
CA LYS A 516 14.93 1.99 -16.83
C LYS A 516 15.67 0.71 -16.47
N PRO A 517 16.39 0.09 -17.42
CA PRO A 517 17.00 -1.23 -17.21
C PRO A 517 18.10 -1.23 -16.14
N TYR A 518 18.68 -0.07 -15.80
CA TYR A 518 19.66 0.08 -14.73
C TYR A 518 19.05 0.10 -13.32
N VAL A 519 17.72 0.22 -13.18
CA VAL A 519 17.04 0.11 -11.89
C VAL A 519 16.88 -1.37 -11.55
N LYS A 520 17.61 -1.81 -10.53
CA LYS A 520 17.62 -3.20 -10.04
C LYS A 520 17.01 -3.28 -8.65
N ASP A 521 16.45 -4.44 -8.33
CA ASP A 521 16.00 -4.79 -6.97
C ASP A 521 15.03 -3.78 -6.31
N LEU A 522 14.26 -3.08 -7.14
CA LEU A 522 13.10 -2.29 -6.71
C LEU A 522 11.90 -3.23 -6.56
N TYR A 523 11.56 -3.56 -5.32
CA TYR A 523 10.47 -4.51 -5.03
C TYR A 523 9.16 -3.78 -4.79
N VAL A 524 8.13 -4.21 -5.51
CA VAL A 524 6.74 -3.77 -5.33
C VAL A 524 5.96 -4.95 -4.76
N HIS A 525 5.36 -4.75 -3.59
CA HIS A 525 4.71 -5.80 -2.80
C HIS A 525 3.23 -5.94 -3.16
N GLN A 526 2.72 -7.17 -3.09
CA GLN A 526 1.30 -7.43 -3.35
C GLN A 526 0.37 -6.97 -2.22
N PHE A 527 0.87 -6.77 -1.00
CA PHE A 527 0.07 -6.39 0.16
C PHE A 527 0.89 -5.52 1.12
N GLY A 528 0.21 -4.84 2.05
CA GLY A 528 0.84 -3.90 2.96
C GLY A 528 1.45 -2.70 2.22
N PRO A 529 2.59 -2.14 2.68
CA PRO A 529 3.24 -1.04 2.00
C PRO A 529 3.73 -1.40 0.59
N ALA A 530 3.44 -0.53 -0.38
CA ALA A 530 3.58 -0.86 -1.78
C ALA A 530 5.03 -1.11 -2.25
N THR A 531 6.03 -0.36 -1.78
CA THR A 531 7.40 -0.44 -2.32
C THR A 531 8.46 -0.49 -1.23
N SER A 532 9.44 -1.39 -1.39
CA SER A 532 10.66 -1.43 -0.57
C SER A 532 11.88 -0.96 -1.35
N LEU A 533 12.46 0.17 -0.92
CA LEU A 533 13.67 0.76 -1.50
C LEU A 533 14.96 0.23 -0.87
N LYS A 534 14.87 -0.48 0.27
CA LYS A 534 16.04 -0.95 1.04
C LYS A 534 17.07 -1.71 0.19
N TRP A 535 16.64 -2.47 -0.79
CA TRP A 535 17.53 -3.28 -1.63
C TRP A 535 17.71 -2.72 -3.04
N ALA A 536 16.97 -1.67 -3.40
CA ALA A 536 17.03 -1.10 -4.73
C ALA A 536 18.45 -0.60 -5.04
N ASP A 537 18.83 -0.70 -6.30
CA ASP A 537 20.12 -0.27 -6.79
C ASP A 537 19.99 0.40 -8.16
N VAL A 538 20.91 1.31 -8.45
CA VAL A 538 21.03 2.00 -9.74
C VAL A 538 22.41 1.68 -10.30
N GLN A 539 22.43 0.93 -11.40
CA GLN A 539 23.64 0.41 -12.06
C GLN A 539 23.81 1.08 -13.42
N LYS A 540 24.14 2.38 -13.40
CA LYS A 540 24.32 3.23 -14.59
C LYS A 540 25.59 2.89 -15.36
#